data_AF-A0A060C4M5-F1
#
_entry.id   AF-A0A060C4M5-F1
#
_cell.length_a   1.000
_cell.length_b   1.000
_cell.length_c   1.000
_cell.angle_alpha   90.00
_cell.angle_beta   90.00
_cell.angle_gamma   90.00
#
_symmetry.space_group_name_H-M   'P 1'
#
loop_
_entity.id
_entity.type
_entity.pdbx_description
1 polymer ?
#
loop_
_entity_poly.entity_id
_entity_poly.type
_entity_poly.pdbx_seq_one_letter_code
_entity_poly.pdbx_strand_id
1 'polypeptide(L)'
;PTRPTTSHPSLQHLRPGAVLTWTATVADGWYCGYLGMDRGRQARHYGEVPSFLARLDLTYPDGRTETLATGPHWDLGEGTVRYADLLMGQLTDLTVSVTWSGAAWSQPP
;
A
#
# COMPACT_ATOMS: atom_id res chain seq x y z
N PRO A 1 1.90 21.85 -0.09
CA PRO A 1 1.76 20.94 -1.25
C PRO A 1 0.53 20.03 -1.09
N THR A 2 -0.43 20.12 -2.01
CA THR A 2 -1.58 19.19 -2.06
C THR A 2 -1.08 17.80 -2.46
N ARG A 3 -1.24 16.80 -1.59
CA ARG A 3 -0.93 15.40 -1.91
C ARG A 3 -1.99 14.92 -2.91
N PRO A 4 -1.62 14.35 -4.07
CA PRO A 4 -2.60 13.74 -4.95
C PRO A 4 -3.29 12.59 -4.22
N THR A 5 -4.62 12.61 -4.19
CA THR A 5 -5.47 11.55 -3.64
C THR A 5 -6.36 11.02 -4.74
N THR A 6 -6.35 9.70 -4.94
CA THR A 6 -7.30 9.03 -5.84
C THR A 6 -8.49 8.53 -5.03
N SER A 7 -9.71 8.87 -5.43
CA SER A 7 -10.95 8.35 -4.81
C SER A 7 -11.54 7.24 -5.69
N HIS A 8 -11.91 6.13 -5.07
CA HIS A 8 -12.58 5.00 -5.73
C HIS A 8 -14.00 4.85 -5.18
N PRO A 9 -15.06 5.07 -5.98
CA PRO A 9 -16.43 5.17 -5.48
C PRO A 9 -17.17 3.83 -5.28
N SER A 10 -16.59 2.67 -5.58
CA SER A 10 -17.35 1.41 -5.72
C SER A 10 -17.02 0.36 -4.65
N LEU A 11 -17.76 0.37 -3.54
CA LEU A 11 -17.80 -0.72 -2.54
C LEU A 11 -18.92 -1.75 -2.82
N GLN A 12 -19.26 -1.93 -4.09
CA GLN A 12 -20.36 -2.78 -4.57
C GLN A 12 -20.25 -4.27 -4.20
N HIS A 13 -19.11 -4.71 -3.63
CA HIS A 13 -18.87 -6.12 -3.27
C HIS A 13 -18.92 -6.39 -1.76
N LEU A 14 -19.20 -5.38 -0.93
CA LEU A 14 -19.28 -5.58 0.52
C LEU A 14 -20.53 -6.37 0.89
N ARG A 15 -20.34 -7.50 1.57
CA ARG A 15 -21.43 -8.32 2.11
C ARG A 15 -21.58 -8.04 3.61
N PRO A 16 -22.81 -7.93 4.13
CA PRO A 16 -23.03 -7.88 5.57
C PRO A 16 -22.36 -9.06 6.28
N GLY A 17 -21.65 -8.79 7.37
CA GLY A 17 -20.94 -9.81 8.15
C GLY A 17 -19.60 -10.28 7.55
N ALA A 18 -19.16 -9.74 6.42
CA ALA A 18 -17.83 -10.03 5.88
C ALA A 18 -16.73 -9.31 6.65
N VAL A 19 -15.59 -9.99 6.84
CA VAL A 19 -14.36 -9.34 7.30
C VAL A 19 -13.79 -8.54 6.15
N LEU A 20 -13.66 -7.22 6.32
CA LEU A 20 -12.94 -6.37 5.38
C LEU A 20 -11.44 -6.47 5.70
N THR A 21 -10.65 -6.89 4.71
CA THR A 21 -9.19 -6.82 4.78
C THR A 21 -8.69 -5.82 3.76
N TRP A 22 -7.91 -4.83 4.20
CA TRP A 22 -7.33 -3.79 3.35
C TRP A 22 -5.82 -3.97 3.28
N THR A 23 -5.32 -4.12 2.06
CA THR A 23 -3.90 -4.38 1.79
C THR A 23 -3.42 -3.45 0.69
N ALA A 24 -2.19 -2.95 0.83
CA ALA A 24 -1.53 -2.17 -0.21
C ALA A 24 -0.08 -2.64 -0.36
N THR A 25 0.41 -2.67 -1.60
CA THR A 25 1.84 -2.80 -1.88
C THR A 25 2.36 -1.43 -2.25
N VAL A 26 3.43 -0.99 -1.58
CA VAL A 26 4.01 0.34 -1.74
C VAL A 26 5.41 0.17 -2.31
N ALA A 27 5.66 0.74 -3.49
CA ALA A 27 6.96 0.76 -4.13
C ALA A 27 7.59 2.16 -4.06
N ASP A 28 8.89 2.24 -4.35
CA ASP A 28 9.68 3.47 -4.20
C ASP A 28 9.17 4.59 -5.12
N GLY A 29 8.75 4.22 -6.34
CA GLY A 29 8.29 5.12 -7.38
C GLY A 29 9.26 6.27 -7.65
N TRP A 30 8.76 7.39 -8.19
CA TRP A 30 9.57 8.60 -8.30
C TRP A 30 9.88 9.26 -6.96
N TYR A 31 9.16 8.90 -5.89
CA TYR A 31 9.29 9.53 -4.59
C TYR A 31 10.70 9.30 -4.01
N CYS A 32 11.11 8.04 -4.00
CA CYS A 32 12.41 7.64 -3.45
C CYS A 32 13.25 6.72 -4.34
N GLY A 33 12.71 6.24 -5.47
CA GLY A 33 13.43 5.42 -6.45
C GLY A 33 14.37 6.23 -7.34
N TYR A 34 15.01 5.53 -8.27
CA TYR A 34 15.94 6.11 -9.23
C TYR A 34 15.21 7.05 -10.19
N LEU A 35 15.80 8.21 -10.45
CA LEU A 35 15.24 9.21 -11.35
C LEU A 35 16.34 9.94 -12.13
N GLY A 36 16.22 9.91 -13.46
CA GLY A 36 17.08 10.66 -14.36
C GLY A 36 18.52 10.14 -14.44
N MET A 37 19.42 11.02 -14.88
CA MET A 37 20.83 10.70 -15.18
C MET A 37 21.82 11.48 -14.29
N ASP A 38 21.33 12.19 -13.28
CA ASP A 38 22.18 12.97 -12.38
C ASP A 38 23.04 12.03 -11.52
N ARG A 39 24.35 12.03 -11.78
CA ARG A 39 25.30 11.19 -11.03
C ARG A 39 25.51 11.66 -9.59
N GLY A 40 25.20 12.91 -9.27
CA GLY A 40 25.32 13.46 -7.92
C GLY A 40 24.14 13.10 -7.02
N ARG A 41 22.97 12.82 -7.61
CA ARG A 41 21.77 12.41 -6.89
C ARG A 41 20.86 11.58 -7.79
N GLN A 42 21.03 10.27 -7.69
CA GLN A 42 20.35 9.31 -8.57
C GLN A 42 18.96 8.89 -8.09
N ALA A 43 18.63 9.12 -6.81
CA ALA A 43 17.39 8.67 -6.18
C ALA A 43 16.98 9.59 -5.00
N ARG A 44 15.90 9.25 -4.30
CA ARG A 44 15.45 9.94 -3.07
C ARG A 44 15.22 11.43 -3.26
N HIS A 45 14.56 11.80 -4.36
CA HIS A 45 14.34 13.19 -4.71
C HIS A 45 13.37 13.91 -3.76
N TYR A 46 12.39 13.18 -3.23
CA TYR A 46 11.30 13.72 -2.43
C TYR A 46 11.24 13.17 -0.99
N GLY A 47 11.94 12.08 -0.71
CA GLY A 47 12.06 11.47 0.61
C GLY A 47 12.94 10.22 0.58
N GLU A 48 13.21 9.67 1.76
CA GLU A 48 14.13 8.52 1.91
C GLU A 48 13.44 7.17 1.71
N VAL A 49 12.18 7.05 2.11
CA VAL A 49 11.39 5.81 2.08
C VAL A 49 9.97 6.10 1.60
N PRO A 50 9.30 5.17 0.92
CA PRO A 50 7.93 5.40 0.49
C PRO A 50 6.98 5.40 1.70
N SER A 51 5.80 6.01 1.54
CA SER A 51 4.79 6.06 2.60
C SER A 51 3.41 5.97 1.99
N PHE A 52 2.48 5.36 2.72
CA PHE A 52 1.11 5.14 2.28
C PHE A 52 0.12 5.94 3.13
N LEU A 53 -0.85 6.55 2.47
CA LEU A 53 -1.93 7.30 3.09
C LEU A 53 -3.23 6.91 2.40
N ALA A 54 -4.16 6.34 3.16
CA ALA A 54 -5.49 5.99 2.66
C ALA A 54 -6.55 6.22 3.73
N ARG A 55 -7.78 6.44 3.24
CA ARG A 55 -8.99 6.62 4.04
C ARG A 55 -10.17 5.97 3.32
N LEU A 56 -10.92 5.16 4.06
CA LEU A 56 -12.24 4.67 3.70
C LEU A 56 -13.26 5.41 4.53
N ASP A 57 -14.28 5.97 3.88
CA ASP A 57 -15.47 6.43 4.56
C ASP A 57 -16.62 5.49 4.19
N LEU A 58 -17.24 4.90 5.21
CA LEU A 58 -18.36 3.97 5.10
C LEU A 58 -19.64 4.68 5.54
N THR A 59 -20.71 4.49 4.77
CA THR A 59 -22.07 4.87 5.17
C THR A 59 -22.93 3.61 5.15
N TYR A 60 -23.53 3.31 6.28
CA TYR A 60 -24.39 2.14 6.47
C TYR A 60 -25.85 2.46 6.10
N PRO A 61 -26.69 1.44 5.81
CA PRO A 61 -28.10 1.66 5.46
C PRO A 61 -28.93 2.34 6.56
N ASP A 62 -28.51 2.23 7.83
CA ASP A 62 -29.13 2.89 8.98
C ASP A 62 -28.67 4.35 9.16
N GLY A 63 -27.83 4.85 8.26
CA GLY A 63 -27.27 6.21 8.30
C GLY A 63 -26.03 6.37 9.18
N ARG A 64 -25.58 5.31 9.86
CA ARG A 64 -24.31 5.33 10.59
C ARG A 64 -23.14 5.54 9.62
N THR A 65 -22.10 6.21 10.09
CA THR A 65 -20.84 6.36 9.34
C THR A 65 -19.66 5.81 10.13
N GLU A 66 -18.63 5.38 9.39
CA GLU A 66 -17.36 4.91 9.96
C GLU A 66 -16.21 5.30 9.04
N THR A 67 -15.08 5.67 9.62
CA THR A 67 -13.86 6.00 8.87
C THR A 67 -12.74 5.04 9.26
N LEU A 68 -12.18 4.34 8.26
CA LEU A 68 -10.97 3.53 8.39
C LEU A 68 -9.82 4.26 7.71
N ALA A 69 -8.67 4.42 8.35
CA ALA A 69 -7.55 5.15 7.77
C ALA A 69 -6.22 4.49 8.11
N THR A 70 -5.18 4.79 7.33
CA THR A 70 -3.80 4.39 7.65
C THR A 70 -3.39 4.91 9.02
N GLY A 71 -2.83 4.06 9.88
CA GLY A 71 -2.45 4.41 11.24
C GLY A 71 -1.76 3.26 11.99
N PRO A 72 -1.60 3.36 13.33
CA PRO A 72 -0.82 2.41 14.14
C PRO A 72 -1.36 0.97 14.19
N HIS A 73 -2.57 0.73 13.70
CA HIS A 73 -3.21 -0.59 13.66
C HIS A 73 -2.92 -1.36 12.35
N TRP A 74 -2.06 -0.81 11.49
CA TRP A 74 -1.63 -1.47 10.27
C TRP A 74 -0.40 -2.33 10.54
N ASP A 75 -0.44 -3.57 10.07
CA ASP A 75 0.72 -4.42 9.99
C ASP A 75 1.51 -4.15 8.70
N LEU A 76 2.83 -4.29 8.80
CA LEU A 76 3.76 -4.13 7.67
C LEU A 76 4.52 -5.44 7.46
N GLY A 77 4.80 -5.78 6.22
CA GLY A 77 5.63 -6.92 5.88
C GLY A 77 6.00 -6.94 4.41
N GLU A 78 6.92 -7.84 4.07
CA GLU A 78 7.37 -8.02 2.69
C GLU A 78 6.43 -8.93 1.91
N GLY A 79 6.14 -8.53 0.66
CA GLY A 79 5.46 -9.37 -0.33
C GLY A 79 6.44 -10.20 -1.15
N THR A 80 5.95 -10.73 -2.27
CA THR A 80 6.80 -11.40 -3.27
C THR A 80 7.69 -10.44 -4.06
N VAL A 81 7.33 -9.15 -4.10
CA VAL A 81 8.15 -8.10 -4.74
C VAL A 81 9.27 -7.71 -3.79
N ARG A 82 10.52 -8.01 -4.17
CA ARG A 82 11.73 -7.71 -3.39
C ARG A 82 12.27 -6.31 -3.62
N TYR A 83 12.07 -5.81 -4.84
CA TYR A 83 12.39 -4.45 -5.22
C TYR A 83 11.60 -4.09 -6.48
N ALA A 84 11.15 -2.84 -6.59
CA ALA A 84 10.42 -2.32 -7.73
C ALA A 84 10.76 -0.84 -7.96
N ASP A 85 11.29 -0.55 -9.14
CA ASP A 85 11.73 0.78 -9.54
C ASP A 85 11.47 1.02 -11.03
N LEU A 86 11.22 2.28 -11.36
CA LEU A 86 10.80 2.68 -12.70
C LEU A 86 11.93 2.59 -13.74
N LEU A 87 13.18 2.76 -13.32
CA LEU A 87 14.36 2.69 -14.20
C LEU A 87 15.09 1.35 -14.06
N MET A 88 15.18 0.82 -12.84
CA MET A 88 15.95 -0.39 -12.55
C MET A 88 15.13 -1.68 -12.72
N GLY A 89 13.80 -1.56 -12.89
CA GLY A 89 12.89 -2.68 -13.06
C GLY A 89 12.41 -3.28 -11.74
N GLN A 90 11.89 -4.51 -11.80
CA GLN A 90 11.30 -5.20 -10.65
C GLN A 90 11.86 -6.61 -10.51
N LEU A 91 12.16 -7.01 -9.27
CA LEU A 91 12.43 -8.39 -8.89
C LEU A 91 11.26 -8.96 -8.09
N THR A 92 10.64 -10.02 -8.61
CA THR A 92 9.61 -10.79 -7.90
C THR A 92 10.14 -12.18 -7.59
N ASP A 93 10.18 -12.53 -6.32
CA ASP A 93 10.48 -13.87 -5.83
C ASP A 93 9.18 -14.68 -5.73
N LEU A 94 9.01 -15.62 -6.66
CA LEU A 94 7.83 -16.47 -6.74
C LEU A 94 7.91 -17.70 -5.82
N THR A 95 9.02 -17.90 -5.12
CA THR A 95 9.17 -19.02 -4.18
C THR A 95 8.53 -18.73 -2.82
N VAL A 96 8.30 -17.46 -2.50
CA VAL A 96 7.63 -17.04 -1.28
C VAL A 96 6.12 -16.94 -1.50
N SER A 97 5.37 -17.55 -0.59
CA SER A 97 3.93 -17.44 -0.52
C SER A 97 3.56 -16.48 0.59
N VAL A 98 2.78 -15.45 0.27
CA VAL A 98 2.30 -14.47 1.26
C VAL A 98 0.79 -14.48 1.27
N THR A 99 0.21 -14.78 2.43
CA THR A 99 -1.24 -14.74 2.64
C THR A 99 -1.57 -13.55 3.52
N TRP A 100 -2.17 -12.53 2.91
CA TRP A 100 -2.58 -11.31 3.61
C TRP A 100 -4.01 -11.37 4.17
N SER A 101 -4.65 -12.56 4.19
CA SER A 101 -6.04 -12.73 4.58
C SER A 101 -6.20 -13.16 6.05
N GLY A 102 -6.77 -12.29 6.88
CA GLY A 102 -7.41 -12.61 8.17
C GLY A 102 -6.48 -12.77 9.37
N ALA A 103 -6.69 -11.92 10.40
CA ALA A 103 -6.35 -11.96 11.85
C ALA A 103 -5.02 -12.55 12.38
N ALA A 104 -4.23 -13.25 11.59
CA ALA A 104 -2.98 -13.86 11.98
C ALA A 104 -1.99 -13.66 10.84
N TRP A 105 -1.27 -12.55 10.88
CA TRP A 105 0.03 -12.50 10.24
C TRP A 105 0.92 -13.54 10.93
N SER A 106 1.40 -14.50 10.16
CA SER A 106 2.52 -15.35 10.54
C SER A 106 3.63 -15.09 9.54
N GLN A 107 4.75 -14.53 10.01
CA GLN A 107 5.96 -14.36 9.20
C GLN A 107 6.34 -15.71 8.57
N PRO A 108 6.75 -15.75 7.28
CA PRO A 108 7.59 -16.84 6.83
C PRO A 108 8.90 -16.86 7.67
N PRO A 109 9.49 -18.04 7.91
CA PRO A 109 10.70 -18.19 8.74
C PRO A 109 11.91 -17.42 8.23
#